data_AF-A0A7V5Z095-F1
#
_entry.id   AF-A0A7V5Z095-F1
#
_cell.length_a   1.000
_cell.length_b   1.000
_cell.length_c   1.000
_cell.angle_alpha   90.00
_cell.angle_beta   90.00
_cell.angle_gamma   90.00
#
_symmetry.space_group_name_H-M   'P 1'
#
loop_
_entity.id
_entity.type
_entity.pdbx_description
1 polymer ?
#
loop_
_entity_poly.entity_id
_entity_poly.type
_entity_poly.pdbx_seq_one_letter_code
_entity_poly.pdbx_strand_id
1 'polypeptide(L)'
;MPEGLLLLLFVWMGAGSWLVERSVQREDRYCGLIVKAPPLVNGLCGNPRRDGTVDLDCAARQLASLVFLVGAPLIFLLPLDLSRRAALVFLGYALLSIPASLLSGWVRWHSSRRRVEELDGARPVRSAR
;
A
#
# COMPACT_ATOMS: atom_id res chain seq x y z
N MET A 1 -3.78 28.11 10.01
CA MET A 1 -2.48 27.44 9.76
C MET A 1 -1.94 27.97 8.44
N PRO A 2 -0.66 28.39 8.35
CA PRO A 2 -0.12 28.89 7.09
C PRO A 2 -0.14 27.78 6.03
N GLU A 3 -0.52 28.11 4.78
CA GLU A 3 -0.68 27.13 3.70
C GLU A 3 0.57 26.28 3.47
N GLY A 4 1.75 26.93 3.56
CA GLY A 4 3.04 26.27 3.42
C GLY A 4 3.29 25.19 4.49
N LEU A 5 2.78 25.36 5.71
CA LEU A 5 2.93 24.34 6.76
C LEU A 5 2.06 23.13 6.45
N LEU A 6 0.83 23.31 5.95
CA LEU A 6 -0.03 22.19 5.58
C LEU A 6 0.56 21.38 4.43
N LEU A 7 1.06 22.06 3.39
CA LEU A 7 1.73 21.40 2.27
C LEU A 7 2.97 20.62 2.74
N LEU A 8 3.80 21.23 3.60
CA LEU A 8 4.97 20.57 4.16
C LEU A 8 4.59 19.31 4.94
N LEU A 9 3.52 19.37 5.74
CA LEU A 9 3.01 18.22 6.48
C LEU A 9 2.57 17.10 5.54
N PHE A 10 1.84 17.40 4.47
CA PHE A 10 1.45 16.40 3.48
C PHE A 10 2.67 15.76 2.81
N VAL A 11 3.62 16.55 2.33
CA VAL A 11 4.84 16.04 1.70
C VAL A 11 5.63 15.16 2.66
N TRP A 12 5.80 15.59 3.91
CA TRP A 12 6.51 14.84 4.93
C TRP A 12 5.81 13.51 5.26
N MET A 13 4.48 13.52 5.43
CA MET A 13 3.69 12.30 5.64
C MET A 13 3.80 11.34 4.44
N GLY A 14 3.65 11.85 3.22
CA GLY A 14 3.76 11.05 2.00
C GLY A 14 5.13 10.40 1.85
N ALA A 15 6.21 11.18 2.01
CA ALA A 15 7.58 10.68 1.94
C ALA A 15 7.88 9.66 3.05
N GLY A 16 7.48 9.96 4.30
CA GLY A 16 7.69 9.07 5.44
C GLY A 16 6.98 7.73 5.26
N SER A 17 5.69 7.75 4.94
CA SER A 17 4.93 6.51 4.68
C SER A 17 5.50 5.71 3.51
N TRP A 18 5.86 6.37 2.41
CA TRP A 18 6.47 5.68 1.26
C TRP A 18 7.79 4.99 1.63
N LEU A 19 8.67 5.69 2.36
CA LEU A 19 9.98 5.18 2.76
C LEU A 19 9.87 4.02 3.76
N VAL A 20 8.94 4.09 4.72
CA VAL A 20 8.69 3.02 5.69
C VAL A 20 8.23 1.75 4.98
N GLU A 21 7.25 1.84 4.08
CA GLU A 21 6.78 0.68 3.35
C GLU A 21 7.89 0.11 2.43
N ARG A 22 8.74 0.98 1.86
CA ARG A 22 9.90 0.55 1.06
C ARG A 22 10.93 -0.21 1.89
N SER A 23 11.28 0.30 3.07
CA SER A 23 12.26 -0.36 3.93
C SER A 23 11.74 -1.72 4.39
N VAL A 24 10.49 -1.77 4.83
CA VAL A 24 9.79 -2.98 5.23
C VAL A 24 9.80 -4.03 4.12
N GLN A 25 9.50 -3.61 2.89
CA GLN A 25 9.46 -4.52 1.74
C GLN A 25 10.84 -5.01 1.31
N ARG A 26 11.89 -4.21 1.54
CA ARG A 26 13.29 -4.57 1.25
C ARG A 26 13.86 -5.56 2.28
N GLU A 27 13.37 -5.51 3.51
CA GLU A 27 13.78 -6.42 4.59
C GLU A 27 13.04 -7.77 4.56
N ASP A 28 12.15 -7.99 3.58
CA ASP A 28 11.31 -9.19 3.45
C ASP A 28 10.54 -9.57 4.73
N ARG A 29 10.19 -8.55 5.54
CA ARG A 29 9.55 -8.76 6.86
C ARG A 29 8.06 -9.06 6.82
N TYR A 30 7.42 -9.09 5.64
CA TYR A 30 5.98 -9.33 5.51
C TYR A 30 5.64 -10.60 4.72
N CYS A 31 4.60 -11.29 5.22
CA CYS A 31 4.00 -12.49 4.63
C CYS A 31 2.80 -12.17 3.72
N GLY A 32 2.78 -11.00 3.06
CA GLY A 32 1.72 -10.63 2.14
C GLY A 32 1.84 -11.39 0.81
N LEU A 33 0.96 -11.07 -0.14
CA LEU A 33 1.00 -11.69 -1.46
C LEU A 33 2.08 -11.01 -2.31
N ILE A 34 3.12 -11.78 -2.63
CA ILE A 34 4.20 -11.34 -3.52
C ILE A 34 3.76 -11.57 -4.96
N VAL A 35 3.75 -10.51 -5.77
CA VAL A 35 3.37 -10.57 -7.19
C VAL A 35 4.42 -9.91 -8.05
N LYS A 36 4.53 -10.35 -9.31
CA LYS A 36 5.35 -9.66 -10.31
C LYS A 36 4.61 -8.42 -10.78
N ALA A 37 5.12 -7.25 -10.44
CA ALA A 37 4.48 -5.98 -10.79
C ALA A 37 4.85 -5.52 -12.21
N PRO A 38 3.97 -4.75 -12.86
CA PRO A 38 4.34 -3.97 -14.05
C PRO A 38 5.55 -3.07 -13.76
N PRO A 39 6.46 -2.82 -14.73
CA PRO A 39 7.67 -2.04 -14.50
C PRO A 39 7.42 -0.65 -13.92
N LEU A 40 6.34 0.01 -14.35
CA LEU A 40 5.94 1.31 -13.83
C LEU A 40 5.60 1.24 -12.33
N VAL A 41 4.77 0.27 -11.93
CA VAL A 41 4.39 0.09 -10.52
C VAL A 41 5.61 -0.23 -9.68
N ASN A 42 6.45 -1.16 -10.15
CA ASN A 42 7.69 -1.49 -9.46
C ASN A 42 8.63 -0.28 -9.33
N GLY A 43 8.72 0.56 -10.37
CA GLY A 43 9.47 1.81 -10.35
C GLY A 43 8.93 2.81 -9.33
N LEU A 44 7.60 3.01 -9.30
CA LEU A 44 6.92 3.88 -8.33
C LEU A 44 7.05 3.39 -6.88
N CYS A 45 7.23 2.09 -6.68
CA CYS A 45 7.56 1.45 -5.40
C CYS A 45 9.05 1.52 -5.04
N GLY A 46 9.88 2.10 -5.92
CA GLY A 46 11.32 2.28 -5.68
C GLY A 46 12.13 1.00 -5.87
N ASN A 47 11.65 0.08 -6.72
CA ASN A 47 12.24 -1.22 -7.01
C ASN A 47 12.73 -1.94 -5.75
N PRO A 48 11.82 -2.23 -4.80
CA PRO A 48 12.18 -2.69 -3.46
C PRO A 48 12.88 -4.06 -3.50
N ARG A 49 12.55 -4.88 -4.50
CA ARG A 49 13.20 -6.17 -4.76
C ARG A 49 13.80 -6.19 -6.16
N ARG A 50 15.02 -6.73 -6.28
CA ARG A 50 15.78 -6.73 -7.55
C ARG A 50 15.19 -7.63 -8.63
N ASP A 51 14.28 -8.53 -8.26
CA ASP A 51 13.58 -9.46 -9.17
C ASP A 51 12.32 -8.83 -9.80
N GLY A 52 11.98 -7.59 -9.44
CA GLY A 52 10.80 -6.88 -9.94
C GLY A 52 9.49 -7.35 -9.29
N THR A 53 9.57 -8.10 -8.18
CA THR A 53 8.39 -8.47 -7.40
C THR A 53 8.08 -7.42 -6.34
N VAL A 54 6.79 -7.33 -5.99
CA VAL A 54 6.34 -6.48 -4.89
C VAL A 54 5.39 -7.23 -3.97
N ASP A 55 5.40 -6.87 -2.69
CA ASP A 55 4.32 -7.22 -1.78
C ASP A 55 3.13 -6.32 -2.10
N LEU A 56 1.98 -6.92 -2.39
CA LEU A 56 0.78 -6.19 -2.83
C LEU A 56 0.32 -5.15 -1.79
N ASP A 57 0.42 -5.47 -0.50
CA ASP A 57 -0.07 -4.60 0.58
C ASP A 57 0.86 -3.40 0.77
N CYS A 58 2.17 -3.63 0.73
CA CYS A 58 3.17 -2.57 0.83
C CYS A 58 3.14 -1.69 -0.42
N ALA A 59 3.07 -2.30 -1.62
CA ALA A 59 2.97 -1.57 -2.87
C ALA A 59 1.73 -0.66 -2.89
N ALA A 60 0.57 -1.17 -2.46
CA ALA A 60 -0.65 -0.37 -2.45
C ALA A 60 -0.56 0.81 -1.46
N ARG A 61 0.03 0.60 -0.28
CA ARG A 61 0.27 1.69 0.69
C ARG A 61 1.28 2.71 0.19
N GLN A 62 2.36 2.27 -0.47
CA GLN A 62 3.32 3.16 -1.13
C GLN A 62 2.64 4.00 -2.21
N LEU A 63 1.86 3.39 -3.11
CA LEU A 63 1.16 4.12 -4.15
C LEU A 63 0.15 5.11 -3.58
N ALA A 64 -0.58 4.74 -2.51
CA ALA A 64 -1.48 5.67 -1.83
C ALA A 64 -0.71 6.88 -1.23
N SER A 65 0.48 6.66 -0.67
CA SER A 65 1.31 7.74 -0.12
C SER A 65 1.80 8.75 -1.16
N LEU A 66 1.83 8.37 -2.46
CA LEU A 66 2.12 9.30 -3.55
C LEU A 66 1.05 10.38 -3.71
N VAL A 67 -0.18 10.18 -3.21
CA VAL A 67 -1.20 11.23 -3.18
C VAL A 67 -0.74 12.39 -2.29
N PHE A 68 -0.16 12.09 -1.14
CA PHE A 68 0.37 13.12 -0.25
C PHE A 68 1.68 13.72 -0.79
N LEU A 69 2.56 12.86 -1.34
CA LEU A 69 3.89 13.29 -1.78
C LEU A 69 3.85 14.12 -3.07
N VAL A 70 3.04 13.73 -4.06
CA VAL A 70 2.98 14.33 -5.39
C VAL A 70 1.62 14.99 -5.64
N GLY A 71 0.54 14.32 -5.25
CA GLY A 71 -0.83 14.85 -5.44
C GLY A 71 -1.07 16.15 -4.67
N ALA A 72 -0.62 16.25 -3.41
CA ALA A 72 -0.82 17.47 -2.62
C ALA A 72 -0.12 18.70 -3.21
N PRO A 73 1.18 18.65 -3.59
CA PRO A 73 1.80 19.76 -4.33
C PRO A 73 1.00 20.18 -5.57
N LEU A 74 0.55 19.23 -6.38
CA LEU A 74 -0.23 19.52 -7.60
C LEU A 74 -1.58 20.19 -7.28
N ILE A 75 -2.28 19.71 -6.26
CA ILE A 75 -3.57 20.29 -5.82
C ILE A 75 -3.38 21.72 -5.28
N PHE A 76 -2.25 22.01 -4.62
CA PHE A 76 -1.96 23.35 -4.10
C PHE A 76 -1.68 24.40 -5.19
N LEU A 77 -1.38 23.97 -6.43
CA LEU A 77 -1.29 24.86 -7.58
C LEU A 77 -2.66 25.33 -8.09
N LEU A 78 -3.75 24.68 -7.68
CA LEU A 78 -5.09 25.03 -8.12
C LEU A 78 -5.61 26.28 -7.38
N PRO A 79 -6.40 27.15 -8.04
CA PRO A 79 -7.00 28.34 -7.43
C PRO A 79 -8.22 27.98 -6.56
N LEU A 80 -7.98 27.14 -5.55
CA LEU A 80 -8.97 26.67 -4.58
C LEU A 80 -8.60 27.20 -3.19
N ASP A 81 -9.59 27.36 -2.32
CA ASP A 81 -9.33 27.62 -0.91
C ASP A 81 -8.66 26.41 -0.23
N LEU A 82 -7.98 26.69 0.88
CA LEU A 82 -7.21 25.70 1.64
C LEU A 82 -8.05 24.48 2.05
N SER A 83 -9.31 24.68 2.44
CA SER A 83 -10.20 23.61 2.90
C SER A 83 -10.54 22.65 1.76
N ARG A 84 -10.87 23.18 0.56
CA ARG A 84 -11.11 22.35 -0.63
C ARG A 84 -9.86 21.59 -1.07
N ARG A 85 -8.68 22.22 -1.05
CA ARG A 85 -7.40 21.55 -1.35
C ARG A 85 -7.16 20.37 -0.41
N ALA A 86 -7.28 20.60 0.90
CA ALA A 86 -7.10 19.55 1.90
C ALA A 86 -8.12 18.40 1.72
N ALA A 87 -9.39 18.73 1.50
CA ALA A 87 -10.44 17.74 1.26
C ALA A 87 -10.14 16.86 0.04
N LEU A 88 -9.66 17.44 -1.06
CA LEU A 88 -9.27 16.69 -2.27
C LEU A 88 -8.08 15.75 -2.01
N VAL A 89 -7.07 16.19 -1.26
CA VAL A 89 -5.93 15.35 -0.88
C VAL A 89 -6.40 14.16 -0.03
N PHE A 90 -7.20 14.41 1.00
CA PHE A 90 -7.73 13.34 1.85
C PHE A 90 -8.66 12.39 1.11
N LEU A 91 -9.51 12.91 0.24
CA LEU A 91 -10.40 12.11 -0.60
C LEU A 91 -9.59 11.22 -1.55
N GLY A 92 -8.60 11.77 -2.25
CA GLY A 92 -7.72 11.00 -3.13
C GLY A 92 -6.98 9.89 -2.38
N TYR A 93 -6.49 10.18 -1.17
CA TYR A 93 -5.85 9.18 -0.33
C TYR A 93 -6.83 8.10 0.13
N ALA A 94 -8.05 8.47 0.56
CA ALA A 94 -9.08 7.52 0.97
C ALA A 94 -9.52 6.60 -0.18
N LEU A 95 -9.69 7.15 -1.39
CA LEU A 95 -10.08 6.40 -2.58
C LEU A 95 -9.04 5.37 -3.02
N LEU A 96 -7.77 5.55 -2.68
CA LEU A 96 -6.73 4.55 -2.94
C LEU A 96 -6.53 3.59 -1.76
N SER A 97 -6.52 4.10 -0.53
CA SER A 97 -6.20 3.30 0.65
C SER A 97 -7.32 2.33 1.06
N ILE A 98 -8.59 2.72 0.92
CA ILE A 98 -9.72 1.87 1.30
C ILE A 98 -9.81 0.63 0.38
N PRO A 99 -9.86 0.76 -0.96
CA PRO A 99 -9.92 -0.40 -1.84
C PRO A 99 -8.68 -1.29 -1.72
N ALA A 100 -7.50 -0.67 -1.56
CA ALA A 100 -6.26 -1.40 -1.31
C ALA A 100 -6.34 -2.28 -0.05
N SER A 101 -6.85 -1.70 1.05
CA SER A 101 -7.00 -2.40 2.33
C SER A 101 -8.04 -3.53 2.24
N LEU A 102 -9.14 -3.30 1.54
CA LEU A 102 -10.18 -4.32 1.31
C LEU A 102 -9.65 -5.48 0.46
N LEU A 103 -8.98 -5.18 -0.66
CA LEU A 103 -8.39 -6.18 -1.54
C LEU A 103 -7.33 -7.01 -0.81
N SER A 104 -6.46 -6.34 -0.06
CA SER A 104 -5.46 -6.97 0.80
C SER A 104 -6.09 -7.91 1.83
N GLY A 105 -7.12 -7.45 2.54
CA GLY A 105 -7.86 -8.27 3.51
C GLY A 105 -8.48 -9.50 2.86
N TRP A 106 -9.09 -9.32 1.69
CA TRP A 106 -9.70 -10.39 0.91
C TRP A 106 -8.68 -11.45 0.45
N VAL A 107 -7.54 -11.02 -0.09
CA VAL A 107 -6.44 -11.90 -0.51
C VAL A 107 -5.90 -12.71 0.67
N ARG A 108 -5.66 -12.05 1.82
CA ARG A 108 -5.20 -12.72 3.03
C ARG A 108 -6.20 -13.77 3.50
N TRP A 109 -7.48 -13.42 3.55
CA TRP A 109 -8.54 -14.34 3.95
C TRP A 109 -8.59 -15.60 3.07
N HIS A 110 -8.53 -15.45 1.74
CA HIS A 110 -8.50 -16.59 0.81
C HIS A 110 -7.23 -17.44 0.95
N SER A 111 -6.08 -16.81 1.15
CA SER A 111 -4.81 -17.53 1.33
C SER A 111 -4.77 -18.36 2.62
N SER A 112 -5.42 -17.88 3.69
CA SER A 112 -5.54 -18.60 4.96
C SER A 112 -6.46 -19.80 4.82
N ARG A 113 -7.59 -19.67 4.11
CA ARG A 113 -8.49 -20.81 3.87
C ARG A 113 -7.80 -21.95 3.14
N ARG A 114 -7.08 -21.67 2.05
CA ARG A 114 -6.37 -22.72 1.28
C ARG A 114 -5.36 -23.47 2.14
N ARG A 115 -4.62 -22.76 2.99
CA ARG A 115 -3.64 -23.39 3.91
C ARG A 115 -4.30 -24.31 4.93
N VAL A 116 -5.47 -23.95 5.46
CA VAL A 116 -6.21 -24.81 6.39
C VAL A 116 -6.74 -26.06 5.66
N GLU A 117 -7.27 -25.91 4.45
CA GLU A 117 -7.73 -27.05 3.64
C GLU A 117 -6.59 -28.01 3.27
N GLU A 118 -5.40 -27.50 2.92
CA GLU A 118 -4.21 -28.33 2.70
C GLU A 118 -3.78 -29.09 3.97
N LEU A 119 -3.81 -28.43 5.13
CA LEU A 119 -3.44 -29.06 6.40
C LEU A 119 -4.45 -30.13 6.85
N ASP A 120 -5.73 -29.91 6.61
CA ASP A 120 -6.78 -30.88 6.94
C ASP A 120 -6.84 -32.04 5.93
N GLY A 121 -6.57 -31.78 4.64
CA GLY A 121 -6.42 -32.82 3.61
C GLY A 121 -5.14 -33.65 3.76
N ALA A 122 -4.08 -33.09 4.35
CA ALA A 122 -2.83 -33.79 4.64
C ALA A 122 -2.86 -34.59 5.95
N ARG A 123 -3.93 -34.54 6.75
CA ARG A 123 -4.05 -35.42 7.93
C ARG A 123 -4.29 -36.86 7.44
N PRO A 124 -3.36 -37.81 7.69
CA PRO A 124 -3.66 -39.21 7.44
C PRO A 124 -4.84 -39.60 8.31
N VAL A 125 -5.90 -40.13 7.70
CA VAL A 125 -6.99 -40.78 8.40
C VAL A 125 -6.38 -41.90 9.21
N ARG A 126 -6.08 -41.66 10.50
CA ARG A 126 -5.79 -42.72 11.46
C ARG A 126 -7.07 -43.52 11.58
N SER A 127 -7.21 -44.53 10.73
CA SER A 127 -8.21 -45.56 10.86
C SER A 127 -8.03 -46.18 12.24
N ALA A 128 -9.02 -45.93 13.11
CA ALA A 128 -9.10 -46.54 14.42
C ALA A 128 -8.96 -48.06 14.28
N ARG A 129 -8.00 -48.62 15.02
CA ARG A 129 -8.03 -50.03 15.43
C ARG A 129 -8.49 -50.07 16.87
#